data_AF-A0A1C5K3L0-F1
#
_entry.id   AF-A0A1C5K3L0-F1
#
_cell.length_a   1.000
_cell.length_b   1.000
_cell.length_c   1.000
_cell.angle_alpha   90.00
_cell.angle_beta   90.00
_cell.angle_gamma   90.00
#
_symmetry.space_group_name_H-M   'P 1'
#
loop_
_entity.id
_entity.type
_entity.pdbx_description
1 polymer ?
#
loop_
_entity_poly.entity_id
_entity_poly.type
_entity_poly.pdbx_seq_one_letter_code
_entity_poly.pdbx_strand_id
1 'polypeptide(L)'
;MKELQVITDALRDEGGKWLTLSDRIAVTRTAAQQLTLDSSAFFIGDANTHVHAAAYRNFQSFMVEVLAGAVTEFEQMGGALRRVADEYDRADEMISLDLNKIYSA
;
A
#
# COMPACT_ATOMS: atom_id res chain seq x y z
N MET A 1 22.24 4.44 -20.96
CA MET A 1 21.40 5.55 -20.46
C MET A 1 19.93 5.41 -20.86
N LYS A 2 19.53 5.44 -22.15
CA LYS A 2 18.09 5.38 -22.53
C LYS A 2 17.33 4.15 -22.01
N GLU A 3 17.93 2.96 -22.06
CA GLU A 3 17.30 1.73 -21.53
C GLU A 3 17.18 1.74 -20.01
N LEU A 4 18.18 2.29 -19.29
CA LEU A 4 18.15 2.45 -17.84
C LEU A 4 17.04 3.43 -17.41
N GLN A 5 16.90 4.57 -18.11
CA GLN A 5 15.81 5.52 -17.89
C GLN A 5 14.42 4.88 -18.09
N VAL A 6 14.25 4.06 -19.13
CA VAL A 6 12.98 3.34 -19.35
C VAL A 6 12.68 2.37 -18.20
N ILE A 7 13.69 1.74 -17.62
CA ILE A 7 13.54 0.86 -16.45
C ILE A 7 13.19 1.66 -15.19
N THR A 8 13.84 2.80 -14.94
CA THR A 8 13.55 3.63 -13.75
C THR A 8 12.17 4.27 -13.83
N ASP A 9 11.73 4.70 -15.02
CA ASP A 9 10.36 5.17 -15.26
C ASP A 9 9.33 4.06 -15.01
N ALA A 10 9.57 2.84 -15.52
CA ALA A 10 8.69 1.70 -15.27
C ALA A 10 8.57 1.35 -13.78
N LEU A 11 9.67 1.45 -13.01
CA LEU A 11 9.67 1.26 -11.56
C LEU A 11 8.87 2.35 -10.84
N ARG A 12 8.96 3.61 -11.30
CA ARG A 12 8.18 4.72 -10.74
C ARG A 12 6.69 4.57 -11.01
N ASP A 13 6.33 4.18 -12.23
CA ASP A 13 4.95 3.92 -12.64
C ASP A 13 4.35 2.78 -11.83
N GLU A 14 5.07 1.66 -11.72
CA GLU A 14 4.63 0.52 -10.93
C GLU A 14 4.51 0.89 -9.44
N GLY A 15 5.51 1.59 -8.88
CA GLY A 15 5.44 2.10 -7.51
C GLY A 15 4.25 3.02 -7.28
N GLY A 16 3.91 3.86 -8.27
CA GLY A 16 2.71 4.70 -8.23
C GLY A 16 1.40 3.92 -8.17
N LYS A 17 1.31 2.77 -8.85
CA LYS A 17 0.12 1.89 -8.77
C LYS A 17 -0.06 1.33 -7.36
N TRP A 18 1.02 0.85 -6.73
CA TRP A 18 0.96 0.32 -5.36
C TRP A 18 0.53 1.38 -4.34
N LEU A 19 1.05 2.61 -4.45
CA LEU A 19 0.62 3.71 -3.61
C LEU A 19 -0.86 4.06 -3.82
N THR A 20 -1.30 4.11 -5.08
CA THR A 20 -2.72 4.33 -5.41
C THR A 20 -3.62 3.23 -4.84
N LEU A 21 -3.17 1.97 -4.87
CA LEU A 21 -3.89 0.86 -4.25
C LEU A 21 -3.93 1.00 -2.73
N SER A 22 -2.84 1.42 -2.09
CA SER A 22 -2.80 1.72 -0.66
C SER A 22 -3.86 2.75 -0.26
N ASP A 23 -3.94 3.88 -1.00
CA ASP A 23 -4.95 4.92 -0.76
C ASP A 23 -6.39 4.38 -0.88
N ARG A 24 -6.65 3.54 -1.90
CA ARG A 24 -7.98 2.95 -2.12
C ARG A 24 -8.36 1.96 -1.03
N ILE A 25 -7.40 1.16 -0.55
CA ILE A 25 -7.62 0.26 0.59
C ILE A 25 -7.83 1.07 1.87
N ALA A 26 -7.12 2.18 2.07
CA ALA A 26 -7.32 3.04 3.24
C ALA A 26 -8.77 3.55 3.32
N VAL A 27 -9.36 3.99 2.20
CA VAL A 27 -10.79 4.36 2.13
C VAL A 27 -11.70 3.17 2.48
N THR A 28 -11.38 1.99 1.96
CA THR A 28 -12.16 0.76 2.21
C THR A 28 -12.10 0.35 3.68
N ARG A 29 -10.92 0.47 4.31
CA ARG A 29 -10.72 0.25 5.74
C ARG A 29 -11.58 1.20 6.57
N THR A 30 -11.58 2.49 6.24
CA THR A 30 -12.41 3.47 6.94
C THR A 30 -13.90 3.13 6.81
N ALA A 31 -14.36 2.71 5.63
CA ALA A 31 -15.72 2.25 5.45
C ALA A 31 -16.02 1.01 6.31
N ALA A 32 -15.13 0.01 6.33
CA ALA A 32 -15.28 -1.19 7.14
C ALA A 32 -15.30 -0.89 8.65
N GLN A 33 -14.51 0.08 9.11
CA GLN A 33 -14.52 0.56 10.50
C GLN A 33 -15.87 1.16 10.91
N GLN A 34 -16.59 1.75 9.98
CA GLN A 34 -17.91 2.37 10.22
C GLN A 34 -19.07 1.38 10.14
N LEU A 35 -18.83 0.13 9.72
CA LEU A 35 -19.83 -0.93 9.75
C LEU A 35 -20.01 -1.46 11.18
N THR A 36 -20.54 -0.61 12.06
CA THR A 36 -20.87 -0.97 13.43
C THR A 36 -22.37 -1.27 13.53
N LEU A 37 -22.70 -2.33 14.25
CA LEU A 37 -24.07 -2.73 14.52
C LEU A 37 -24.25 -2.90 16.03
N ASP A 38 -25.31 -2.30 16.56
CA ASP A 38 -25.73 -2.53 17.94
C ASP A 38 -26.23 -3.96 18.13
N SER A 39 -26.16 -4.46 19.36
CA SER A 39 -26.58 -5.85 19.65
C SER A 39 -28.03 -6.12 19.29
N SER A 40 -28.90 -5.10 19.32
CA SER A 40 -30.30 -5.21 18.91
C SER A 40 -30.48 -5.63 17.45
N ALA A 41 -29.52 -5.32 16.56
CA ALA A 41 -29.55 -5.73 15.16
C ALA A 41 -29.43 -7.25 14.98
N PHE A 42 -28.97 -7.96 16.01
CA PHE A 42 -28.78 -9.42 16.00
C PHE A 42 -29.88 -10.17 16.77
N PHE A 43 -30.93 -9.47 17.21
CA PHE A 43 -32.06 -10.13 17.86
C PHE A 43 -32.95 -10.79 16.81
N ILE A 44 -32.92 -12.12 16.77
CA ILE A 44 -33.73 -12.94 15.86
C ILE A 44 -34.83 -13.73 16.59
N GLY A 45 -35.18 -13.32 17.81
CA GLY A 45 -36.15 -14.02 18.67
C GLY A 45 -35.54 -15.12 19.54
N ASP A 46 -34.20 -15.15 19.70
CA ASP A 46 -33.50 -16.11 20.55
C ASP A 46 -32.64 -15.45 21.63
N ALA A 47 -32.14 -16.27 22.57
CA ALA A 47 -31.29 -15.82 23.67
C ALA A 47 -29.81 -15.61 23.28
N ASN A 48 -29.43 -15.86 22.02
CA ASN A 48 -28.04 -15.84 21.56
C ASN A 48 -27.63 -14.51 20.92
N THR A 49 -28.48 -13.48 21.00
CA THR A 49 -28.24 -12.13 20.46
C THR A 49 -26.81 -11.62 20.75
N HIS A 50 -26.32 -11.80 21.98
CA HIS A 50 -24.97 -11.38 22.37
C HIS A 50 -23.86 -12.16 21.66
N VAL A 51 -24.04 -13.46 21.43
CA VAL A 51 -23.09 -14.32 20.72
C VAL A 51 -23.00 -13.91 19.26
N HIS A 52 -24.14 -13.66 18.61
CA HIS A 52 -24.19 -13.19 17.22
C HIS A 52 -23.53 -11.81 17.05
N ALA A 53 -23.84 -10.87 17.95
CA ALA A 53 -23.22 -9.55 17.94
C ALA A 53 -21.69 -9.62 18.15
N ALA A 54 -21.22 -10.48 19.05
CA ALA A 54 -19.79 -10.69 19.28
C ALA A 54 -19.10 -11.30 18.06
N ALA A 55 -19.69 -12.32 17.44
CA ALA A 55 -19.16 -12.94 16.23
C ALA A 55 -19.01 -11.94 15.08
N TYR A 56 -20.01 -11.08 14.87
CA TYR A 56 -19.94 -10.00 13.87
C TYR A 56 -18.80 -9.01 14.18
N ARG A 57 -18.71 -8.52 15.42
CA ARG A 57 -17.67 -7.55 15.82
C ARG A 57 -16.27 -8.13 15.66
N ASN A 58 -16.07 -9.40 16.00
CA ASN A 58 -14.79 -10.08 15.80
C ASN A 58 -14.44 -10.15 14.31
N PHE A 59 -15.40 -10.52 13.45
CA PHE A 59 -15.17 -10.56 12.01
C PHE A 59 -14.90 -9.19 11.42
N GLN A 60 -15.66 -8.16 11.83
CA GLN A 60 -15.45 -6.79 11.39
C GLN A 60 -14.07 -6.27 11.82
N SER A 61 -13.65 -6.57 13.05
CA SER A 61 -12.32 -6.21 13.56
C SER A 61 -11.21 -6.90 12.77
N PHE A 62 -11.36 -8.19 12.50
CA PHE A 62 -10.43 -8.94 11.65
C PHE A 62 -10.30 -8.34 10.25
N MET A 63 -11.42 -8.01 9.59
CA MET A 63 -11.40 -7.37 8.27
C MET A 63 -10.68 -6.00 8.31
N VAL A 64 -10.93 -5.19 9.34
CA VAL A 64 -10.25 -3.89 9.51
C VAL A 64 -8.74 -4.06 9.69
N GLU A 65 -8.31 -5.10 10.41
CA GLU A 65 -6.90 -5.41 10.63
C GLU A 65 -6.21 -5.85 9.33
N VAL A 66 -6.82 -6.77 8.58
CA VAL A 66 -6.31 -7.22 7.27
C VAL A 66 -6.17 -6.04 6.31
N LEU A 67 -7.18 -5.16 6.25
CA LEU A 67 -7.13 -3.97 5.41
C LEU A 67 -6.04 -2.99 5.87
N ALA A 68 -5.79 -2.86 7.17
CA ALA A 68 -4.69 -2.05 7.69
C ALA A 68 -3.31 -2.61 7.29
N GLY A 69 -3.16 -3.93 7.33
CA GLY A 69 -1.97 -4.62 6.82
C GLY A 69 -1.74 -4.33 5.34
N ALA A 70 -2.79 -4.46 4.52
CA ALA A 70 -2.70 -4.18 3.08
C ALA A 70 -2.32 -2.72 2.76
N VAL A 71 -2.85 -1.72 3.48
CA VAL A 71 -2.39 -0.31 3.34
C VAL A 71 -0.87 -0.21 3.54
N THR A 72 -0.40 -0.82 4.63
CA THR A 72 1.01 -0.75 5.04
C THR A 72 1.92 -1.44 4.02
N GLU A 73 1.58 -2.65 3.61
CA GLU A 73 2.39 -3.44 2.67
C GLU A 73 2.42 -2.78 1.28
N PHE A 74 1.29 -2.26 0.80
CA PHE A 74 1.22 -1.59 -0.50
C PHE A 74 2.02 -0.29 -0.50
N GLU A 75 1.97 0.48 0.60
CA GLU A 75 2.78 1.67 0.76
C GLU A 75 4.28 1.33 0.76
N GLN A 76 4.67 0.29 1.49
CA GLN A 76 6.05 -0.19 1.54
C GLN A 76 6.56 -0.65 0.17
N MET A 77 5.77 -1.43 -0.58
CA MET A 77 6.13 -1.88 -1.93
C MET A 77 6.29 -0.70 -2.88
N GLY A 78 5.32 0.22 -2.91
CA GLY A 78 5.39 1.41 -3.77
C GLY A 78 6.58 2.30 -3.44
N GLY A 79 6.83 2.53 -2.15
CA GLY A 79 7.98 3.29 -1.67
C GLY A 79 9.32 2.59 -1.91
N ALA A 80 9.38 1.27 -1.89
CA ALA A 80 10.59 0.52 -2.21
C ALA A 80 10.94 0.64 -3.71
N LEU A 81 9.96 0.46 -4.61
CA LEU A 81 10.18 0.57 -6.05
C LEU A 81 10.67 1.95 -6.47
N ARG A 82 10.09 3.01 -5.90
CA ARG A 82 10.55 4.39 -6.15
C ARG A 82 11.96 4.64 -5.65
N ARG A 83 12.30 4.18 -4.43
CA ARG A 83 13.67 4.28 -3.91
C ARG A 83 14.69 3.55 -4.77
N VAL A 84 14.33 2.38 -5.31
CA VAL A 84 15.17 1.64 -6.24
C VAL A 84 15.40 2.45 -7.52
N ALA A 85 14.35 3.04 -8.09
CA ALA A 85 14.48 3.89 -9.28
C ALA A 85 15.41 5.11 -9.02
N ASP A 86 15.26 5.76 -7.87
CA ASP A 86 16.08 6.92 -7.50
C ASP A 86 17.57 6.56 -7.32
N GLU A 87 17.86 5.38 -6.77
CA GLU A 87 19.24 4.90 -6.62
C GLU A 87 19.88 4.57 -7.98
N TYR A 88 19.12 3.99 -8.92
CA TYR A 88 19.62 3.74 -10.28
C TYR A 88 19.95 5.03 -11.03
N ASP A 89 19.08 6.06 -10.96
CA ASP A 89 19.36 7.35 -11.60
C ASP A 89 20.58 8.04 -10.98
N ARG A 90 20.71 7.99 -9.64
CA ARG A 90 21.88 8.53 -8.95
C ARG A 90 23.19 7.86 -9.38
N ALA A 91 23.17 6.55 -9.56
CA ALA A 91 24.32 5.81 -10.04
C ALA A 91 24.71 6.20 -11.47
N ASP A 92 23.73 6.38 -12.37
CA ASP A 92 23.97 6.81 -13.76
C ASP A 92 24.55 8.23 -13.81
N GLU A 93 24.03 9.16 -13.00
CA GLU A 93 24.57 10.51 -12.88
C GLU A 93 26.03 10.51 -12.43
N MET A 94 26.37 9.72 -11.42
CA MET A 94 27.74 9.62 -10.91
C MET A 94 28.70 9.08 -11.98
N ILE A 95 28.31 8.01 -12.69
CA ILE A 95 29.11 7.42 -13.76
C ILE A 95 29.30 8.43 -14.90
N SER A 96 28.24 9.15 -15.29
CA SER A 96 28.32 10.15 -16.36
C SER A 96 29.29 11.30 -16.02
N LEU A 97 29.31 11.73 -14.75
CA LEU A 97 30.17 12.80 -14.27
C LEU A 97 31.65 12.39 -14.26
N ASP A 98 31.94 11.14 -13.90
CA ASP A 98 33.31 10.59 -13.94
C ASP A 98 33.81 10.36 -15.38
N LEU A 99 32.95 9.87 -16.28
CA LEU A 99 33.30 9.74 -17.70
C LEU A 99 33.63 11.11 -18.32
N ASN A 100 32.83 12.15 -18.05
CA ASN A 100 33.12 13.49 -18.54
C ASN A 100 34.47 14.01 -18.05
N LYS A 101 34.81 13.81 -16.77
CA LYS A 101 36.14 14.20 -16.23
C LYS A 101 37.30 13.49 -16.94
N ILE A 102 37.13 12.20 -17.26
CA ILE A 102 38.16 11.41 -17.95
C ILE A 102 38.31 11.84 -19.42
N TYR A 103 37.21 12.11 -20.12
CA TYR A 103 37.23 12.47 -21.54
C TYR A 103 37.51 13.95 -21.80
N SER A 104 37.35 14.83 -20.80
CA SER A 104 37.70 16.25 -20.91
C SER A 104 39.15 16.58 -20.51
N ALA A 105 39.94 15.58 -20.09
CA ALA A 105 41.36 15.70 -19.76
C ALA A 105 42.24 15.32 -20.96
#